data_AF-A0A1S9RHV1-F1
#
_entry.id   AF-A0A1S9RHV1-F1
#
_cell.length_a   1.000
_cell.length_b   1.000
_cell.length_c   1.000
_cell.angle_alpha   90.00
_cell.angle_beta   90.00
_cell.angle_gamma   90.00
#
_symmetry.space_group_name_H-M   'P 1'
#
loop_
_entity.id
_entity.type
_entity.pdbx_description
1 polymer ?
#
loop_
_entity_poly.entity_id
_entity_poly.type
_entity_poly.pdbx_seq_one_letter_code
_entity_poly.pdbx_strand_id
1 'polypeptide(L)'
;MAETTDPYAVLQQLEQEQGDLKKKLAIIRISEPISDVGGSNPSPSKRGSDVSISNLNDPTPASLEADLTHYKELFSKLRFSYLEQVTKEKFLRAIVGDPPLVVGHNENVELETQLAEVKAELKSRKEEARIMIEEMETMSRELARRYKNVEVQMTQLSTLPDSIENLESTIAGLRAKQVASMTSSDPRSSQNLPLPATMALLSEREAELAALNRQILAVQNTLPRKTREAEAIERECSVLERRKVEAVTQAREAQRKKQQGESDGLEEMGRWYRGAEETLKQIVGV
;
A
#
# COMPACT_ATOMS: atom_id res chain seq x y z
N MET A 1 14.47 22.14 10.20
CA MET A 1 13.23 22.94 10.05
C MET A 1 12.72 22.62 8.67
N ALA A 2 11.73 21.72 8.58
CA ALA A 2 11.13 21.34 7.31
C ALA A 2 10.17 22.47 6.91
N GLU A 3 10.50 23.20 5.85
CA GLU A 3 9.54 24.11 5.22
C GLU A 3 8.36 23.26 4.77
N THR A 4 7.20 23.46 5.39
CA THR A 4 5.93 22.96 4.89
C THR A 4 5.56 23.79 3.67
N THR A 5 6.27 23.56 2.57
CA THR A 5 5.90 24.13 1.28
C THR A 5 4.61 23.44 0.86
N ASP A 6 3.53 24.22 0.78
CA ASP A 6 2.22 23.73 0.38
C ASP A 6 2.33 22.99 -0.97
N PRO A 7 2.01 21.68 -1.03
CA PRO A 7 2.17 20.89 -2.25
C PRO A 7 1.39 21.46 -3.43
N TYR A 8 0.27 22.16 -3.17
CA TYR A 8 -0.51 22.85 -4.20
C TYR A 8 0.23 24.05 -4.80
N ALA A 9 0.94 24.82 -3.98
CA ALA A 9 1.73 25.95 -4.45
C ALA A 9 2.89 25.50 -5.35
N VAL A 10 3.53 24.37 -5.02
CA VAL A 10 4.61 23.79 -5.84
C VAL A 10 4.07 23.26 -7.16
N LEU A 11 2.91 22.59 -7.16
CA LEU A 11 2.27 22.12 -8.40
C LEU A 11 1.87 23.28 -9.31
N GLN A 12 1.31 24.35 -8.75
CA GLN A 12 0.93 25.53 -9.52
C GLN A 12 2.14 26.25 -10.13
N GLN A 13 3.25 26.31 -9.39
CA GLN A 13 4.51 26.85 -9.90
C GLN A 13 5.07 25.98 -11.03
N LEU A 14 5.07 24.66 -10.89
CA LEU A 14 5.49 23.72 -11.92
C LEU A 14 4.60 23.80 -13.17
N GLU A 15 3.29 24.01 -13.03
CA GLU A 15 2.38 24.16 -14.15
C GLU A 15 2.61 25.48 -14.91
N GLN A 16 2.92 26.57 -14.20
CA GLN A 16 3.32 27.83 -14.82
C GLN A 16 4.66 27.72 -15.55
N GLU A 17 5.66 27.09 -14.92
CA GLU A 17 6.97 26.83 -15.51
C GLU A 17 6.85 25.89 -16.72
N GLN A 18 5.99 24.86 -16.66
CA GLN A 18 5.74 23.97 -17.79
C GLN A 18 4.97 24.68 -18.91
N GLY A 19 4.00 25.54 -18.61
CA GLY A 19 3.31 26.36 -19.59
C GLY A 19 4.25 27.31 -20.33
N ASP A 20 5.19 27.91 -19.60
CA ASP A 20 6.25 28.74 -20.17
C ASP A 20 7.29 27.90 -20.95
N LEU A 21 7.65 26.70 -20.46
CA LEU A 21 8.47 25.74 -21.20
C LEU A 21 7.79 25.28 -22.49
N LYS A 22 6.49 24.98 -22.51
CA LYS A 22 5.75 24.61 -23.72
C LYS A 22 5.79 25.75 -24.73
N LYS A 23 5.69 27.00 -24.28
CA LYS A 23 5.84 28.20 -25.14
C LYS A 23 7.27 28.37 -25.65
N LYS A 24 8.29 28.11 -24.82
CA LYS A 24 9.71 28.23 -25.18
C LYS A 24 10.25 27.08 -26.04
N LEU A 25 9.76 25.85 -25.81
CA LEU A 25 10.11 24.63 -26.54
C LEU A 25 9.30 24.46 -27.83
N ALA A 26 8.27 25.28 -28.05
CA ALA A 26 7.69 25.51 -29.37
C ALA A 26 8.69 26.30 -30.25
N ILE A 27 9.87 25.72 -30.48
CA ILE A 27 10.99 26.32 -31.22
C ILE A 27 10.65 26.47 -32.70
N ILE A 28 9.61 25.79 -33.19
CA ILE A 28 9.10 26.00 -34.53
C ILE A 28 7.58 25.96 -34.46
N ARG A 29 6.94 27.13 -34.60
CA ARG A 29 5.54 27.18 -35.07
C ARG A 29 5.56 26.76 -36.54
N ILE A 30 5.71 25.45 -36.80
CA ILE A 30 5.75 24.88 -38.16
C ILE A 30 4.42 25.19 -38.90
N SER A 31 3.37 25.51 -38.14
CA SER A 31 2.06 25.94 -38.62
C SER A 31 1.94 27.45 -38.90
N GLU A 32 2.96 28.26 -38.58
CA GLU A 32 2.93 29.68 -38.97
C GLU A 32 3.45 29.85 -40.40
N PRO A 33 2.72 30.59 -41.25
CA PRO A 33 3.14 30.82 -42.61
C PRO A 33 4.47 31.59 -42.60
N ILE A 34 5.44 31.11 -43.39
CA ILE A 34 6.78 31.72 -43.59
C ILE A 34 6.68 33.18 -44.12
N SER A 35 5.47 33.64 -44.49
CA SER A 35 5.19 34.96 -45.05
C SER A 35 5.28 36.13 -44.07
N ASP A 36 5.34 35.93 -42.74
CA ASP A 36 5.26 37.04 -41.77
C ASP A 36 6.62 37.64 -41.34
N VAL A 37 7.71 37.34 -42.06
CA VAL A 37 9.03 37.96 -41.80
C VAL A 37 9.18 39.34 -42.48
N GLY A 38 8.11 39.89 -43.05
CA GLY A 38 8.13 41.22 -43.64
C GLY A 38 6.81 41.94 -43.40
N GLY A 39 6.76 42.78 -42.36
CA GLY A 39 5.67 43.72 -42.14
C GLY A 39 5.42 44.54 -43.41
N SER A 40 4.44 44.13 -44.20
CA SER A 40 3.99 44.82 -45.40
C SER A 40 2.47 44.78 -45.44
N ASN A 41 1.90 45.97 -45.27
CA ASN A 41 0.46 46.21 -45.35
C ASN A 41 -0.11 45.59 -46.64
N PRO A 42 -1.26 44.91 -46.60
CA PRO A 42 -1.85 44.32 -47.79
C PRO A 42 -2.44 45.44 -48.64
N SER A 43 -1.82 45.76 -49.77
CA SER A 43 -2.48 46.53 -50.83
C SER A 43 -3.41 45.60 -51.63
N PRO A 44 -4.67 45.99 -51.86
CA PRO A 44 -5.62 45.16 -52.58
C PRO A 44 -5.49 45.44 -54.07
N SER A 45 -4.74 44.60 -54.81
CA SER A 45 -4.97 44.32 -56.24
C SER A 45 -3.71 43.70 -56.84
N LYS A 46 -3.63 42.37 -56.77
CA LYS A 46 -2.92 41.62 -57.82
C LYS A 46 -3.69 40.34 -58.11
N ARG A 47 -4.56 40.43 -59.10
CA ARG A 47 -5.09 39.29 -59.84
C ARG A 47 -3.92 38.66 -60.59
N GLY A 48 -3.66 37.38 -60.33
CA GLY A 48 -2.65 36.59 -61.04
C GLY A 48 -2.55 35.20 -60.41
N SER A 49 -3.51 34.35 -60.77
CA SER A 49 -3.53 32.88 -60.66
C SER A 49 -2.35 32.21 -59.93
N ASP A 50 -2.52 31.95 -58.64
CA ASP A 50 -1.68 30.99 -57.92
C ASP A 50 -2.60 30.02 -57.19
N VAL A 51 -2.60 28.76 -57.61
CA VAL A 51 -3.37 27.65 -57.00
C VAL A 51 -2.83 27.31 -55.60
N SER A 52 -1.72 27.93 -55.20
CA SER A 52 -1.02 27.68 -53.94
C SER A 52 -1.55 28.47 -52.74
N ILE A 53 -2.48 29.43 -52.92
CA ILE A 53 -2.94 30.30 -51.82
C ILE A 53 -4.14 29.70 -51.06
N SER A 54 -4.87 28.73 -51.63
CA SER A 54 -6.06 28.15 -51.00
C SER A 54 -5.79 27.19 -49.83
N ASN A 55 -4.55 26.73 -49.65
CA ASN A 55 -4.16 25.81 -48.56
C ASN A 55 -3.60 26.53 -47.33
N LEU A 56 -3.55 27.87 -47.33
CA LEU A 56 -2.90 28.67 -46.28
C LEU A 56 -3.75 28.78 -44.99
N ASN A 57 -5.01 28.38 -45.02
CA ASN A 57 -5.93 28.63 -43.89
C ASN A 57 -5.92 27.56 -42.81
N ASP A 58 -5.35 26.36 -43.03
CA ASP A 58 -5.19 25.31 -42.00
C ASP A 58 -4.08 24.31 -42.39
N PRO A 59 -2.79 24.60 -42.10
CA PRO A 59 -1.70 23.70 -42.44
C PRO A 59 -1.76 22.43 -41.58
N THR A 60 -2.38 21.39 -42.12
CA THR A 60 -2.33 20.04 -41.55
C THR A 60 -0.96 19.43 -41.91
N PRO A 61 -0.29 18.64 -41.05
CA PRO A 61 1.04 18.07 -41.34
C PRO A 61 1.12 17.31 -42.66
N ALA A 62 0.04 16.67 -43.10
CA ALA A 62 -0.06 16.01 -44.40
C ALA A 62 -0.07 16.99 -45.60
N SER A 63 -0.62 18.21 -45.42
CA SER A 63 -0.61 19.26 -46.45
C SER A 63 0.79 19.83 -46.63
N LEU A 64 1.56 19.99 -45.54
CA LEU A 64 2.92 20.51 -45.60
C LEU A 64 3.85 19.56 -46.37
N GLU A 65 3.71 18.25 -46.16
CA GLU A 65 4.48 17.25 -46.90
C GLU A 65 4.17 17.30 -48.41
N ALA A 66 2.89 17.43 -48.77
CA ALA A 66 2.46 17.60 -50.16
C ALA A 66 3.05 18.88 -50.79
N ASP A 67 3.03 20.00 -50.07
CA ASP A 67 3.60 21.26 -50.55
C ASP A 67 5.12 21.16 -50.74
N LEU A 68 5.84 20.54 -49.80
CA LEU A 68 7.30 20.34 -49.91
C LEU A 68 7.66 19.47 -51.12
N THR A 69 6.88 18.43 -51.41
CA THR A 69 7.10 17.59 -52.61
C THR A 69 6.82 18.37 -53.89
N HIS A 70 5.73 19.14 -53.95
CA HIS A 70 5.40 20.00 -55.08
C HIS A 70 6.49 21.05 -55.35
N TYR A 71 6.95 21.78 -54.34
CA TYR A 71 8.02 22.76 -54.50
C TYR A 71 9.34 22.11 -54.91
N LYS A 72 9.68 20.94 -54.37
CA LYS A 72 10.87 20.20 -54.78
C LYS A 72 10.85 19.85 -56.26
N GLU A 73 9.71 19.41 -56.78
CA GLU A 73 9.54 19.14 -58.21
C GLU A 73 9.61 20.41 -59.06
N LEU A 74 8.91 21.47 -58.65
CA LEU A 74 8.90 22.77 -59.34
C LEU A 74 10.32 23.35 -59.43
N PHE A 75 11.05 23.41 -58.32
CA PHE A 75 12.42 23.92 -58.30
C PHE A 75 13.39 23.02 -59.07
N SER A 76 13.18 21.70 -59.09
CA SER A 76 13.98 20.80 -59.91
C SER A 76 13.78 21.05 -61.40
N LYS A 77 12.52 21.25 -61.84
CA LYS A 77 12.19 21.60 -63.22
C LYS A 77 12.74 22.98 -63.59
N LEU A 78 12.59 23.97 -62.71
CA LEU A 78 13.09 25.32 -62.93
C LEU A 78 14.62 25.34 -63.02
N ARG A 79 15.31 24.64 -62.13
CA ARG A 79 16.76 24.47 -62.16
C ARG A 79 17.21 23.82 -63.47
N PHE A 80 16.55 22.75 -63.91
CA PHE A 80 16.88 22.10 -65.18
C PHE A 80 16.70 23.04 -66.36
N SER A 81 15.54 23.69 -66.47
CA SER A 81 15.24 24.65 -67.54
C SER A 81 16.23 25.82 -67.56
N TYR A 82 16.59 26.36 -66.39
CA TYR A 82 17.55 27.45 -66.28
C TYR A 82 18.95 27.01 -66.71
N LEU A 83 19.44 25.87 -66.22
CA LEU A 83 20.75 25.34 -66.62
C LEU A 83 20.80 25.06 -68.12
N GLU A 84 19.74 24.48 -68.68
CA GLU A 84 19.64 24.24 -70.12
C GLU A 84 19.66 25.55 -70.92
N GLN A 85 18.91 26.55 -70.49
CA GLN A 85 18.87 27.85 -71.16
C GLN A 85 20.21 28.58 -71.09
N VAL A 86 20.83 28.65 -69.91
CA VAL A 86 22.12 29.32 -69.72
C VAL A 86 23.23 28.61 -70.49
N THR A 87 23.22 27.27 -70.52
CA THR A 87 24.22 26.52 -71.30
C THR A 87 24.03 26.71 -72.79
N LYS A 88 22.79 26.70 -73.30
CA LYS A 88 22.48 27.02 -74.71
C LYS A 88 22.93 28.43 -75.08
N GLU A 89 22.61 29.43 -74.25
CA GLU A 89 23.02 30.82 -74.48
C GLU A 89 24.56 30.96 -74.47
N LYS A 90 25.22 30.40 -73.46
CA LYS A 90 26.68 30.45 -73.34
C LYS A 90 27.37 29.77 -74.52
N PHE A 91 26.84 28.64 -75.00
CA PHE A 91 27.35 27.93 -76.17
C PHE A 91 27.19 28.76 -77.45
N LEU A 92 26.01 29.34 -77.70
CA LEU A 92 25.78 30.19 -78.85
C LEU A 92 26.68 31.44 -78.81
N ARG A 93 26.82 32.08 -77.65
CA ARG A 93 27.72 33.22 -77.47
C ARG A 93 29.19 32.85 -77.68
N ALA A 94 29.61 31.66 -77.28
CA ALA A 94 30.99 31.19 -77.48
C ALA A 94 31.34 30.96 -78.96
N ILE A 95 30.38 30.50 -79.77
CA ILE A 95 30.57 30.26 -81.21
C ILE A 95 30.41 31.53 -82.05
N VAL A 96 29.48 32.41 -81.67
CA VAL A 96 29.15 33.63 -82.42
C VAL A 96 29.99 34.84 -81.97
N GLY A 97 30.65 34.77 -80.81
CA GLY A 97 31.54 35.83 -80.33
C GLY A 97 32.76 36.03 -81.23
N ASP A 98 33.23 37.28 -81.34
CA ASP A 98 34.44 37.65 -82.08
C ASP A 98 35.48 38.21 -81.09
N PRO A 99 36.58 37.50 -80.78
CA PRO A 99 37.00 36.21 -81.32
C PRO A 99 36.25 35.01 -80.71
N PRO A 100 36.11 33.89 -81.45
CA PRO A 100 35.43 32.70 -80.95
C PRO A 100 36.18 32.11 -79.75
N LEU A 101 35.44 31.73 -78.72
CA LEU A 101 36.01 31.21 -77.49
C LEU A 101 36.38 29.73 -77.67
N VAL A 102 37.63 29.46 -78.04
CA VAL A 102 38.18 28.10 -78.16
C VAL A 102 38.79 27.72 -76.82
N VAL A 103 38.09 26.88 -76.05
CA VAL A 103 38.62 26.34 -74.79
C VAL A 103 39.80 25.42 -75.09
N GLY A 104 40.98 25.78 -74.62
CA GLY A 104 42.19 24.99 -74.80
C GLY A 104 42.18 23.71 -73.95
N HIS A 105 42.91 22.68 -74.37
CA HIS A 105 43.04 21.45 -73.57
C HIS A 105 43.60 21.74 -72.16
N ASN A 106 44.57 22.66 -72.04
CA ASN A 106 45.15 23.04 -70.75
C ASN A 106 44.11 23.70 -69.82
N GLU A 107 43.28 24.60 -70.35
CA GLU A 107 42.21 25.26 -69.59
C GLU A 107 41.15 24.24 -69.12
N ASN A 108 40.82 23.25 -69.95
CA ASN A 108 39.95 22.14 -69.54
C ASN A 108 40.57 21.32 -68.40
N VAL A 109 41.87 21.01 -68.46
CA VAL A 109 42.56 20.27 -67.39
C VAL A 109 42.56 21.08 -66.09
N GLU A 110 42.80 22.39 -66.14
CA GLU A 110 42.74 23.28 -64.97
C GLU A 110 41.32 23.39 -64.38
N LEU A 111 40.29 23.44 -65.22
CA LEU A 111 38.90 23.45 -64.76
C LEU A 111 38.48 22.09 -64.17
N GLU A 112 38.99 20.99 -64.71
CA GLU A 112 38.76 19.64 -64.19
C GLU A 112 39.39 19.45 -62.80
N THR A 113 40.60 19.98 -62.56
CA THR A 113 41.24 19.92 -61.23
C THR A 113 40.47 20.76 -60.21
N GLN A 114 40.09 21.99 -60.55
CA GLN A 114 39.28 22.84 -59.67
C GLN A 114 37.90 22.20 -59.36
N LEU A 115 37.25 21.60 -60.37
CA LEU A 115 35.98 20.90 -60.17
C LEU A 115 36.16 19.68 -59.25
N ALA A 116 37.27 18.94 -59.39
CA ALA A 116 37.58 17.82 -58.51
C ALA A 116 37.73 18.27 -57.04
N GLU A 117 38.43 19.38 -56.80
CA GLU A 117 38.61 19.98 -55.46
C GLU A 117 37.26 20.42 -54.87
N VAL A 118 36.49 21.24 -55.58
CA VAL A 118 35.18 21.73 -55.12
C VAL A 118 34.21 20.56 -54.90
N LYS A 119 34.28 19.51 -55.73
CA LYS A 119 33.46 18.31 -55.56
C LYS A 119 33.86 17.49 -54.34
N ALA A 120 35.15 17.46 -53.99
CA ALA A 120 35.62 16.83 -52.76
C ALA A 120 35.14 17.61 -51.52
N GLU A 121 35.26 18.94 -51.53
CA GLU A 121 34.76 19.81 -50.46
C GLU A 121 33.24 19.68 -50.28
N LEU A 122 32.48 19.70 -51.38
CA LEU A 122 31.03 19.53 -51.34
C LEU A 122 30.63 18.17 -50.77
N LYS A 123 31.40 17.10 -51.06
CA LYS A 123 31.17 15.78 -50.47
C LYS A 123 31.44 15.78 -48.97
N SER A 124 32.53 16.39 -48.51
CA SER A 124 32.84 16.52 -47.07
C SER A 124 31.71 17.24 -46.33
N ARG A 125 31.32 18.42 -46.82
CA ARG A 125 30.26 19.22 -46.19
C ARG A 125 28.90 18.52 -46.20
N LYS A 126 28.59 17.74 -47.25
CA LYS A 126 27.37 16.92 -47.28
C LYS A 126 27.39 15.82 -46.23
N GLU A 127 28.54 15.20 -46.02
CA GLU A 127 28.70 14.18 -44.99
C GLU A 127 28.60 14.78 -43.59
N GLU A 128 29.25 15.92 -43.34
CA GLU A 128 29.12 16.67 -42.09
C GLU A 128 27.67 17.06 -41.80
N ALA A 129 26.95 17.59 -42.78
CA ALA A 129 25.53 17.92 -42.64
C ALA A 129 24.67 16.67 -42.39
N ARG A 130 24.98 15.54 -43.03
CA ARG A 130 24.29 14.26 -42.80
C ARG A 130 24.44 13.79 -41.36
N ILE A 131 25.67 13.83 -40.83
CA ILE A 131 25.98 13.45 -39.45
C ILE A 131 25.24 14.38 -38.47
N MET A 132 25.29 15.69 -38.70
CA MET A 132 24.60 16.67 -37.85
C MET A 132 23.08 16.46 -37.83
N ILE A 133 22.47 16.11 -38.97
CA ILE A 133 21.04 15.78 -39.04
C ILE A 133 20.73 14.52 -38.22
N GLU A 134 21.56 13.47 -38.34
CA GLU A 134 21.38 12.23 -37.58
C GLU A 134 21.50 12.47 -36.06
N GLU A 135 22.48 13.25 -35.63
CA GLU A 135 22.63 13.69 -34.23
C GLU A 135 21.41 14.50 -33.76
N MET A 136 20.96 15.46 -34.57
CA MET A 136 19.78 16.26 -34.23
C MET A 136 18.52 15.40 -34.12
N GLU A 137 18.33 14.42 -34.99
CA GLU A 137 17.18 13.51 -34.92
C GLU A 137 17.24 12.60 -33.69
N THR A 138 18.42 12.07 -33.35
CA THR A 138 18.58 11.22 -32.15
C THR A 138 18.32 12.01 -30.87
N MET A 139 18.88 13.21 -30.75
CA MET A 139 18.60 14.13 -29.64
C MET A 139 17.12 14.51 -29.58
N SER A 140 16.49 14.79 -30.73
CA SER A 140 15.06 15.13 -30.78
C SER A 140 14.18 13.97 -30.31
N ARG A 141 14.51 12.74 -30.72
CA ARG A 141 13.80 11.53 -30.28
C ARG A 141 13.99 11.28 -28.78
N GLU A 142 15.18 11.50 -28.26
CA GLU A 142 15.45 11.38 -26.82
C GLU A 142 14.70 12.46 -26.01
N LEU A 143 14.73 13.71 -26.46
CA LEU A 143 14.03 14.81 -25.82
C LEU A 143 12.52 14.55 -25.77
N ALA A 144 11.92 14.05 -26.86
CA ALA A 144 10.51 13.68 -26.90
C ALA A 144 10.16 12.58 -25.88
N ARG A 145 11.03 11.58 -25.71
CA ARG A 145 10.85 10.52 -24.69
C ARG A 145 10.94 11.07 -23.28
N ARG A 146 11.93 11.92 -22.99
CA ARG A 146 12.11 12.55 -21.68
C ARG A 146 10.91 13.44 -21.34
N TYR A 147 10.47 14.26 -22.29
CA TYR A 147 9.30 15.13 -22.12
C TYR A 147 8.03 14.32 -21.81
N LYS A 148 7.79 13.22 -22.53
CA LYS A 148 6.66 12.32 -22.26
C LYS A 148 6.72 11.70 -20.87
N ASN A 149 7.90 11.35 -20.38
CA ASN A 149 8.06 10.83 -19.01
C ASN A 149 7.72 11.89 -17.96
N VAL A 150 8.24 13.12 -18.14
CA VAL A 150 7.90 14.25 -17.25
C VAL A 150 6.40 14.53 -17.24
N GLU A 151 5.74 14.46 -18.39
CA GLU A 151 4.29 14.63 -18.48
C GLU A 151 3.52 13.55 -17.68
N VAL A 152 3.94 12.29 -17.79
CA VAL A 152 3.36 11.20 -16.96
C VAL A 152 3.59 11.45 -15.48
N GLN A 153 4.81 11.80 -15.07
CA GLN A 153 5.13 12.11 -13.67
C GLN A 153 4.31 13.30 -13.14
N MET A 154 4.11 14.33 -13.96
CA MET A 154 3.30 15.48 -13.60
C MET A 154 1.84 15.08 -13.38
N THR A 155 1.28 14.21 -14.24
CA THR A 155 -0.09 13.71 -14.03
C THR A 155 -0.22 12.94 -12.72
N GLN A 156 0.75 12.09 -12.39
CA GLN A 156 0.79 11.34 -11.13
C GLN A 156 0.89 12.29 -9.93
N LEU A 157 1.76 13.29 -10.00
CA LEU A 157 1.90 14.31 -8.96
C LEU A 157 0.63 15.11 -8.75
N SER A 158 -0.15 15.39 -9.81
CA SER A 158 -1.44 16.10 -9.65
C SER A 158 -2.48 15.26 -8.92
N THR A 159 -2.44 13.92 -9.03
CA THR A 159 -3.39 13.02 -8.35
C THR A 159 -2.99 12.66 -6.92
N LEU A 160 -1.73 12.92 -6.55
CA LEU A 160 -1.19 12.52 -5.26
C LEU A 160 -1.81 13.30 -4.08
N PRO A 161 -2.00 14.63 -4.13
CA PRO A 161 -2.66 15.39 -3.05
C PRO A 161 -4.04 14.85 -2.69
N ASP A 162 -4.89 14.59 -3.69
CA ASP A 162 -6.22 14.01 -3.47
C ASP A 162 -6.14 12.64 -2.78
N SER A 163 -5.16 11.81 -3.18
CA SER A 163 -4.95 10.51 -2.55
C SER A 163 -4.49 10.65 -1.09
N ILE A 164 -3.68 11.66 -0.78
CA ILE A 164 -3.22 11.96 0.58
C ILE A 164 -4.40 12.42 1.43
N GLU A 165 -5.22 13.35 0.94
CA GLU A 165 -6.40 13.83 1.67
C GLU A 165 -7.40 12.69 1.94
N ASN A 166 -7.61 11.82 0.96
CA ASN A 166 -8.41 10.61 1.13
C ASN A 166 -7.82 9.70 2.22
N LEU A 167 -6.52 9.42 2.19
CA LEU A 167 -5.87 8.60 3.22
C LEU A 167 -5.93 9.27 4.61
N GLU A 168 -5.71 10.57 4.70
CA GLU A 168 -5.81 11.31 5.96
C GLU A 168 -7.23 11.27 6.54
N SER A 169 -8.26 11.45 5.70
CA SER A 169 -9.66 11.33 6.13
C SER A 169 -10.00 9.91 6.58
N THR A 170 -9.50 8.87 5.90
CA THR A 170 -9.69 7.48 6.34
C THR A 170 -8.99 7.20 7.67
N ILE A 171 -7.77 7.70 7.87
CA ILE A 171 -7.03 7.56 9.12
C ILE A 171 -7.78 8.29 10.25
N ALA A 172 -8.26 9.52 10.02
CA ALA A 172 -9.05 10.27 10.98
C ALA A 172 -10.34 9.51 11.34
N GLY A 173 -11.04 8.95 10.35
CA GLY A 173 -12.22 8.12 10.55
C GLY A 173 -11.93 6.83 11.34
N LEU A 174 -10.83 6.14 11.05
CA LEU A 174 -10.40 4.96 11.80
C LEU A 174 -10.03 5.29 13.24
N ARG A 175 -9.30 6.39 13.47
CA ARG A 175 -8.97 6.88 14.81
C ARG A 175 -10.23 7.25 15.59
N ALA A 176 -11.19 7.94 14.96
CA ALA A 176 -12.47 8.27 15.58
C ALA A 176 -13.26 6.99 15.96
N LYS A 177 -13.31 5.99 15.07
CA LYS A 177 -13.92 4.69 15.36
C LYS A 177 -13.21 3.96 16.50
N GLN A 178 -11.88 4.01 16.54
CA GLN A 178 -11.08 3.41 17.62
C GLN A 178 -11.38 4.08 18.96
N VAL A 179 -11.39 5.43 19.01
CA VAL A 179 -11.70 6.18 20.23
C VAL A 179 -13.15 5.91 20.68
N ALA A 180 -14.11 5.89 19.76
CA ALA A 180 -15.51 5.56 20.05
C ALA A 180 -15.66 4.13 20.62
N SER A 181 -14.92 3.17 20.05
CA SER A 181 -14.86 1.78 20.52
C SER A 181 -14.22 1.62 21.91
N MET A 182 -13.30 2.52 22.29
CA MET A 182 -12.68 2.56 23.62
C MET A 182 -13.55 3.28 24.66
N THR A 183 -14.40 4.23 24.25
CA THR A 183 -15.26 5.02 25.16
C THR A 183 -16.64 4.40 25.40
N SER A 184 -17.09 3.46 24.57
CA SER A 184 -18.31 2.71 24.86
C SER A 184 -18.13 1.87 26.13
N SER A 185 -18.88 2.21 27.17
CA SER A 185 -18.91 1.54 28.50
C SER A 185 -19.57 0.15 28.44
N ASP A 186 -19.33 -0.60 27.37
CA ASP A 186 -19.87 -1.95 27.17
C ASP A 186 -18.96 -2.96 27.90
N PRO A 187 -19.49 -3.91 28.70
CA PRO A 187 -18.68 -4.91 29.43
C PRO A 187 -17.78 -5.80 28.55
N ARG A 188 -17.86 -5.71 27.21
CA ARG A 188 -16.90 -6.30 26.26
C ARG A 188 -15.64 -5.46 26.07
N SER A 189 -15.48 -4.36 26.81
CA SER A 189 -14.34 -3.45 26.77
C SER A 189 -12.98 -4.15 26.91
N SER A 190 -12.92 -5.31 27.58
CA SER A 190 -11.72 -6.16 27.64
C SER A 190 -11.26 -6.71 26.29
N GLN A 191 -12.13 -6.76 25.27
CA GLN A 191 -11.82 -7.19 23.90
C GLN A 191 -11.33 -6.03 23.00
N ASN A 192 -11.51 -4.78 23.44
CA ASN A 192 -11.08 -3.58 22.70
C ASN A 192 -9.79 -2.96 23.28
N LEU A 193 -9.07 -3.72 24.10
CA LEU A 193 -7.83 -3.26 24.72
C LEU A 193 -6.67 -3.24 23.70
N PRO A 194 -5.73 -2.31 23.85
CA PRO A 194 -4.51 -2.34 23.05
C PRO A 194 -3.72 -3.62 23.37
N LEU A 195 -2.99 -4.14 22.39
CA LEU A 195 -2.27 -5.41 22.47
C LEU A 195 -1.42 -5.59 23.75
N PRO A 196 -0.71 -4.58 24.28
CA PRO A 196 0.03 -4.73 25.53
C PRO A 196 -0.88 -4.99 26.74
N ALA A 197 -2.06 -4.35 26.78
CA ALA A 197 -3.03 -4.53 27.86
C ALA A 197 -3.74 -5.88 27.79
N THR A 198 -4.01 -6.41 26.58
CA THR A 198 -4.54 -7.78 26.42
C THR A 198 -3.52 -8.83 26.86
N MET A 199 -2.24 -8.63 26.56
CA MET A 199 -1.17 -9.54 26.99
C MET A 199 -1.02 -9.56 28.52
N ALA A 200 -1.12 -8.40 29.16
CA ALA A 200 -1.09 -8.30 30.63
C ALA A 200 -2.28 -9.06 31.26
N LEU A 201 -3.51 -8.81 30.79
CA LEU A 201 -4.69 -9.54 31.28
C LEU A 201 -4.61 -11.05 31.04
N LEU A 202 -4.08 -11.48 29.89
CA LEU A 202 -3.90 -12.88 29.59
C LEU A 202 -2.94 -13.53 30.60
N SER A 203 -1.81 -12.88 30.88
CA SER A 203 -0.84 -13.38 31.88
C SER A 203 -1.43 -13.45 33.30
N GLU A 204 -2.28 -12.49 33.68
CA GLU A 204 -3.00 -12.51 34.97
C GLU A 204 -3.96 -13.69 35.04
N ARG A 205 -4.76 -13.91 33.99
CA ARG A 205 -5.72 -15.03 33.93
C ARG A 205 -5.02 -16.38 33.88
N GLU A 206 -3.89 -16.50 33.20
CA GLU A 206 -3.07 -17.71 33.23
C GLU A 206 -2.51 -17.99 34.64
N ALA A 207 -2.09 -16.94 35.37
CA ALA A 207 -1.65 -17.08 36.75
C ALA A 207 -2.79 -17.51 37.69
N GLU A 208 -3.98 -16.94 37.53
CA GLU A 208 -5.20 -17.34 38.26
C GLU A 208 -5.58 -18.79 37.97
N LEU A 209 -5.57 -19.21 36.70
CA LEU A 209 -5.85 -20.61 36.32
C LEU A 209 -4.82 -21.56 36.89
N ALA A 210 -3.53 -21.19 36.87
CA ALA A 210 -2.47 -22.00 37.48
C ALA A 210 -2.66 -22.11 39.01
N ALA A 211 -3.06 -21.03 39.69
CA ALA A 211 -3.36 -21.05 41.11
C ALA A 211 -4.58 -21.93 41.44
N LEU A 212 -5.66 -21.82 40.66
CA LEU A 212 -6.86 -22.62 40.83
C LEU A 212 -6.58 -24.11 40.59
N ASN A 213 -5.79 -24.44 39.56
CA ASN A 213 -5.34 -25.82 39.31
C ASN A 213 -4.53 -26.38 40.48
N ARG A 214 -3.64 -25.59 41.10
CA ARG A 214 -2.92 -26.02 42.30
C ARG A 214 -3.86 -26.27 43.49
N GLN A 215 -4.88 -25.43 43.67
CA GLN A 215 -5.90 -25.63 44.70
C GLN A 215 -6.72 -26.89 44.46
N ILE A 216 -7.14 -27.14 43.21
CA ILE A 216 -7.85 -28.36 42.83
C ILE A 216 -7.00 -29.60 43.13
N LEU A 217 -5.72 -29.59 42.77
CA LEU A 217 -4.80 -30.70 43.07
C LEU A 217 -4.61 -30.91 44.58
N ALA A 218 -4.49 -29.84 45.35
CA ALA A 218 -4.37 -29.92 46.81
C ALA A 218 -5.65 -30.52 47.44
N VAL A 219 -6.82 -30.10 46.98
CA VAL A 219 -8.11 -30.65 47.44
C VAL A 219 -8.26 -32.11 47.01
N GLN A 220 -7.95 -32.45 45.75
CA GLN A 220 -7.98 -33.84 45.28
C GLN A 220 -7.05 -34.77 46.07
N ASN A 221 -5.89 -34.29 46.51
CA ASN A 221 -4.96 -35.07 47.34
C ASN A 221 -5.43 -35.23 48.80
N THR A 222 -6.16 -34.26 49.35
CA THR A 222 -6.64 -34.28 50.73
C THR A 222 -7.98 -35.00 50.89
N LEU A 223 -8.81 -35.00 49.84
CA LEU A 223 -10.11 -35.65 49.77
C LEU A 223 -10.07 -37.14 50.17
N PRO A 224 -9.20 -38.02 49.61
CA PRO A 224 -9.19 -39.44 49.94
C PRO A 224 -8.80 -39.73 51.39
N ARG A 225 -8.00 -38.85 52.01
CA ARG A 225 -7.68 -38.98 53.44
C ARG A 225 -8.87 -38.58 54.29
N LYS A 226 -9.54 -37.47 53.96
CA LYS A 226 -10.74 -37.01 54.68
C LYS A 226 -11.92 -37.96 54.52
N THR A 227 -12.10 -38.59 53.35
CA THR A 227 -13.11 -39.64 53.18
C THR A 227 -12.81 -40.85 54.07
N ARG A 228 -11.56 -41.32 54.13
CA ARG A 228 -11.17 -42.42 55.04
C ARG A 228 -11.39 -42.06 56.52
N GLU A 229 -11.04 -40.84 56.93
CA GLU A 229 -11.29 -40.34 58.30
C GLU A 229 -12.80 -40.30 58.61
N ALA A 230 -13.62 -39.81 57.67
CA ALA A 230 -15.08 -39.78 57.82
C ALA A 230 -15.69 -41.19 57.91
N GLU A 231 -15.29 -42.10 57.02
CA GLU A 231 -15.73 -43.51 57.06
C GLU A 231 -15.31 -44.20 58.37
N ALA A 232 -14.15 -43.87 58.95
CA ALA A 232 -13.71 -44.42 60.23
C ALA A 232 -14.62 -43.96 61.38
N ILE A 233 -14.91 -42.65 61.44
CA ILE A 233 -15.83 -42.08 62.42
C ILE A 233 -17.24 -42.65 62.24
N GLU A 234 -17.72 -42.82 61.01
CA GLU A 234 -19.02 -43.44 60.74
C GLU A 234 -19.09 -44.88 61.26
N ARG A 235 -18.01 -45.67 61.09
CA ARG A 235 -17.92 -47.01 61.68
C ARG A 235 -17.97 -46.95 63.21
N GLU A 236 -17.24 -46.03 63.85
CA GLU A 236 -17.28 -45.84 65.31
C GLU A 236 -18.67 -45.43 65.81
N CYS A 237 -19.32 -44.47 65.15
CA CYS A 237 -20.69 -44.07 65.43
C CYS A 237 -21.65 -45.26 65.33
N SER A 238 -21.52 -46.09 64.28
CA SER A 238 -22.37 -47.28 64.12
C SER A 238 -22.21 -48.29 65.27
N VAL A 239 -20.99 -48.43 65.82
CA VAL A 239 -20.74 -49.30 66.99
C VAL A 239 -21.33 -48.70 68.25
N LEU A 240 -21.18 -47.38 68.45
CA LEU A 240 -21.76 -46.68 69.59
C LEU A 240 -23.29 -46.68 69.55
N GLU A 241 -23.89 -46.56 68.37
CA GLU A 241 -25.34 -46.69 68.18
C GLU A 241 -25.83 -48.09 68.54
N ARG A 242 -25.14 -49.16 68.10
CA ARG A 242 -25.47 -50.54 68.53
C ARG A 242 -25.38 -50.69 70.05
N ARG A 243 -24.30 -50.22 70.67
CA ARG A 243 -24.13 -50.25 72.13
C ARG A 243 -25.21 -49.44 72.86
N LYS A 244 -25.63 -48.30 72.32
CA LYS A 244 -26.73 -47.50 72.86
C LYS A 244 -28.04 -48.28 72.77
N VAL A 245 -28.34 -48.90 71.62
CA VAL A 245 -29.55 -49.72 71.45
C VAL A 245 -29.55 -50.88 72.44
N GLU A 246 -28.43 -51.60 72.56
CA GLU A 246 -28.26 -52.69 73.53
C GLU A 246 -28.43 -52.23 74.99
N ALA A 247 -27.84 -51.09 75.36
CA ALA A 247 -27.99 -50.52 76.70
C ALA A 247 -29.43 -50.08 76.97
N VAL A 248 -30.12 -49.50 75.97
CA VAL A 248 -31.54 -49.11 76.07
C VAL A 248 -32.43 -50.35 76.18
N THR A 249 -32.16 -51.43 75.45
CA THR A 249 -32.91 -52.68 75.59
C THR A 249 -32.67 -53.30 76.96
N GLN A 250 -31.42 -53.35 77.44
CA GLN A 250 -31.10 -53.82 78.79
C GLN A 250 -31.80 -52.98 79.87
N ALA A 251 -31.79 -51.65 79.75
CA ALA A 251 -32.47 -50.76 80.69
C ALA A 251 -34.00 -50.93 80.66
N ARG A 252 -34.60 -51.09 79.48
CA ARG A 252 -36.04 -51.39 79.33
C ARG A 252 -36.40 -52.74 79.89
N GLU A 253 -35.58 -53.76 79.69
CA GLU A 253 -35.77 -55.09 80.26
C GLU A 253 -35.64 -55.08 81.79
N ALA A 254 -34.65 -54.37 82.34
CA ALA A 254 -34.51 -54.16 83.78
C ALA A 254 -35.70 -53.40 84.37
N GLN A 255 -36.18 -52.36 83.68
CA GLN A 255 -37.40 -51.64 84.07
C GLN A 255 -38.64 -52.53 83.98
N ARG A 256 -38.75 -53.37 82.96
CA ARG A 256 -39.85 -54.34 82.81
C ARG A 256 -39.82 -55.37 83.94
N LYS A 257 -38.65 -55.94 84.27
CA LYS A 257 -38.47 -56.87 85.40
C LYS A 257 -38.87 -56.22 86.73
N LYS A 258 -38.45 -54.96 86.96
CA LYS A 258 -38.86 -54.15 88.11
C LYS A 258 -40.39 -53.91 88.16
N GLN A 259 -41.03 -53.66 87.03
CA GLN A 259 -42.48 -53.45 86.94
C GLN A 259 -43.28 -54.76 87.05
N GLN A 260 -42.72 -55.88 86.61
CA GLN A 260 -43.31 -57.22 86.72
C GLN A 260 -43.12 -57.85 88.11
N GLY A 261 -42.42 -57.17 89.03
CA GLY A 261 -42.27 -57.62 90.41
C GLY A 261 -41.35 -58.84 90.58
N GLU A 262 -40.52 -59.16 89.59
CA GLU A 262 -39.39 -60.07 89.77
C GLU A 262 -38.36 -59.33 90.65
N SER A 263 -38.26 -59.70 91.93
CA SER A 263 -37.21 -59.18 92.80
C SER A 263 -35.85 -59.50 92.19
N ASP A 264 -35.01 -58.48 92.10
CA ASP A 264 -33.61 -58.67 91.75
C ASP A 264 -33.05 -59.75 92.70
N GLY A 265 -32.42 -60.80 92.17
CA GLY A 265 -31.92 -61.91 92.99
C GLY A 265 -31.00 -61.44 94.11
N LEU A 266 -30.40 -60.25 93.97
CA LEU A 266 -29.68 -59.54 95.04
C LEU A 266 -30.55 -59.08 96.21
N GLU A 267 -31.77 -58.60 95.99
CA GLU A 267 -32.69 -58.22 97.07
C GLU A 267 -33.23 -59.44 97.83
N GLU A 268 -33.50 -60.55 97.12
CA GLU A 268 -33.87 -61.82 97.75
C GLU A 268 -32.72 -62.39 98.57
N MET A 269 -31.50 -62.43 98.02
CA MET A 269 -30.31 -62.82 98.77
C MET A 269 -30.06 -61.87 99.95
N GLY A 270 -30.26 -60.56 99.79
CA GLY A 270 -30.12 -59.58 100.87
C GLY A 270 -31.15 -59.74 101.98
N ARG A 271 -32.40 -60.10 101.65
CA ARG A 271 -33.44 -60.46 102.63
C ARG A 271 -33.14 -61.80 103.30
N TRP A 272 -32.66 -62.79 102.55
CA TRP A 272 -32.25 -64.07 103.09
C TRP A 272 -31.04 -63.93 104.04
N TYR A 273 -30.02 -63.16 103.66
CA TYR A 273 -28.89 -62.85 104.53
C TYR A 273 -29.30 -62.06 105.78
N ARG A 274 -30.23 -61.11 105.67
CA ARG A 274 -30.78 -60.42 106.86
C ARG A 274 -31.60 -61.35 107.76
N GLY A 275 -32.43 -62.23 107.19
CA GLY A 275 -33.16 -63.23 107.97
C GLY A 275 -32.24 -64.28 108.60
N ALA A 276 -31.17 -64.66 107.90
CA ALA A 276 -30.11 -65.51 108.42
C ALA A 276 -29.34 -64.79 109.54
N GLU A 277 -29.05 -63.50 109.41
CA GLU A 277 -28.43 -62.67 110.45
C GLU A 277 -29.33 -62.55 111.68
N GLU A 278 -30.63 -62.33 111.50
CA GLU A 278 -31.60 -62.17 112.59
C GLU A 278 -31.86 -63.48 113.34
N THR A 279 -31.91 -64.61 112.63
CA THR A 279 -31.98 -65.95 113.24
C THR A 279 -30.67 -66.32 113.94
N LEU A 280 -29.51 -65.98 113.38
CA LEU A 280 -28.21 -66.12 114.06
C LEU A 280 -28.13 -65.26 115.32
N LYS A 281 -28.64 -64.02 115.31
CA LYS A 281 -28.73 -63.17 116.52
C LYS A 281 -29.64 -63.77 117.60
N GLN A 282 -30.78 -64.33 117.23
CA GLN A 282 -31.68 -65.01 118.18
C GLN A 282 -31.07 -66.28 118.80
N ILE A 283 -30.20 -66.98 118.07
CA ILE A 283 -29.55 -68.22 118.57
C ILE A 283 -28.30 -67.92 119.39
N VAL A 284 -27.59 -66.82 119.11
CA VAL A 284 -26.30 -66.50 119.75
C VAL A 284 -26.42 -65.51 120.91
N GLY A 285 -27.60 -64.93 121.16
CA GLY A 285 -27.86 -64.18 122.41
C GLY A 285 -26.99 -62.92 122.57
N VAL A 286 -26.85 -62.15 121.49
CA VAL A 286 -26.35 -60.75 121.48
C VAL A 286 -27.23 -59.92 120.55
#